data_AF-A0A9E3YFB5-F1
#
_entry.id   AF-A0A9E3YFB5-F1
#
_cell.length_a   1.000
_cell.length_b   1.000
_cell.length_c   1.000
_cell.angle_alpha   90.00
_cell.angle_beta   90.00
_cell.angle_gamma   90.00
#
_symmetry.space_group_name_H-M   'P 1'
#
loop_
_entity.id
_entity.type
_entity.pdbx_description
1 polymer ?
#
loop_
_entity_poly.entity_id
_entity_poly.type
_entity_poly.pdbx_seq_one_letter_code
_entity_poly.pdbx_strand_id
1 'polypeptide(L)' 'MKVSFWVDPACPWCWMTARWAVDVVSPARDLTITWEPISLLFKNEPDECSEFYAANQFTHRLL' A
#
# COMPACT_ATOMS: atom_id res chain seq x y z
N MET A 1 -15.24 -11.44 8.37
CA MET A 1 -13.96 -11.91 7.77
C MET A 1 -12.88 -10.89 8.07
N LYS A 2 -11.67 -11.30 8.49
CA LYS A 2 -10.56 -10.39 8.81
C LYS A 2 -9.50 -10.44 7.70
N VAL A 3 -9.04 -9.28 7.24
CA VAL A 3 -8.01 -9.15 6.20
C VAL A 3 -6.99 -8.10 6.62
N SER A 4 -5.70 -8.42 6.51
CA SER A 4 -4.62 -7.43 6.64
C SER A 4 -4.29 -6.86 5.27
N PHE A 5 -4.22 -5.53 5.18
CA PHE A 5 -3.99 -4.79 3.96
C PHE A 5 -2.69 -4.01 4.06
N TRP A 6 -1.71 -4.41 3.25
CA TRP A 6 -0.39 -3.78 3.23
C TRP A 6 -0.36 -2.62 2.23
N VAL A 7 -0.01 -1.42 2.70
CA VAL A 7 -0.08 -0.20 1.89
C VAL A 7 1.24 0.57 1.97
N ASP A 8 1.77 0.92 0.79
CA ASP A 8 2.78 1.95 0.62
C ASP A 8 2.14 3.13 -0.13
N PRO A 9 2.26 4.38 0.36
CA PRO A 9 1.72 5.55 -0.33
C PRO A 9 2.20 5.75 -1.78
N ALA A 10 3.39 5.24 -2.15
CA ALA A 10 3.94 5.34 -3.50
C ALA A 10 3.27 4.37 -4.48
N CYS A 11 2.55 3.36 -4.00
CA CYS A 11 1.99 2.31 -4.84
C CYS A 11 0.57 2.67 -5.33
N PRO A 12 0.37 2.97 -6.62
CA PRO A 12 -0.97 3.25 -7.15
C PRO A 12 -1.92 2.05 -7.02
N TRP A 13 -1.38 0.84 -7.11
CA TRP A 13 -2.15 -0.39 -6.98
C TRP A 13 -2.64 -0.65 -5.56
N CYS A 14 -1.86 -0.27 -4.54
CA CYS A 14 -2.31 -0.32 -3.15
C CYS A 14 -3.54 0.58 -2.97
N TRP A 15 -3.52 1.80 -3.52
CA TRP A 15 -4.66 2.72 -3.46
C TRP A 15 -5.89 2.21 -4.19
N MET A 16 -5.73 1.74 -5.43
CA MET A 16 -6.84 1.17 -6.20
C MET A 16 -7.50 0.01 -5.46
N THR A 17 -6.69 -0.91 -4.93
CA THR A 17 -7.20 -2.09 -4.24
C THR A 17 -7.80 -1.72 -2.88
N ALA A 18 -7.22 -0.76 -2.15
CA ALA A 18 -7.77 -0.24 -0.91
C ALA A 18 -9.14 0.41 -1.11
N ARG A 19 -9.29 1.26 -2.14
CA ARG A 19 -10.58 1.86 -2.50
C ARG A 19 -11.60 0.79 -2.89
N TRP A 20 -11.23 -0.20 -3.70
CA TRP A 20 -12.13 -1.30 -4.02
C TRP A 20 -12.56 -2.09 -2.77
N ALA A 21 -11.63 -2.41 -1.87
CA ALA A 21 -11.94 -3.13 -0.64
C ALA A 21 -12.92 -2.35 0.25
N VAL A 22 -12.74 -1.04 0.39
CA VAL A 22 -13.60 -0.17 1.20
C VAL A 22 -14.93 0.11 0.52
N ASP A 23 -14.92 0.54 -0.74
CA ASP A 23 -16.09 1.07 -1.43
C ASP A 23 -17.01 -0.03 -1.99
N VAL A 24 -16.44 -1.19 -2.35
CA VAL A 24 -17.18 -2.28 -3.03
C VAL A 24 -17.32 -3.52 -2.16
N VAL A 25 -16.24 -3.98 -1.53
CA VAL A 25 -16.28 -5.27 -0.79
C VAL A 25 -16.90 -5.11 0.60
N SER A 26 -16.53 -4.07 1.35
CA SER A 26 -17.01 -3.84 2.72
C SER A 26 -18.54 -3.71 2.83
N PRO A 27 -19.26 -3.03 1.92
CA PRO A 27 -20.73 -2.97 2.00
C PRO A 27 -21.42 -4.30 1.67
N ALA A 28 -20.77 -5.15 0.86
CA ALA A 28 -21.34 -6.42 0.40
C ALA A 28 -20.99 -7.61 1.31
N ARG A 29 -20.04 -7.45 2.25
CA ARG A 29 -19.53 -8.51 3.12
C ARG A 29 -19.15 -7.96 4.48
N ASP A 30 -19.36 -8.75 5.54
CA ASP A 30 -18.84 -8.43 6.87
C ASP A 30 -17.29 -8.53 6.88
N LEU A 31 -16.63 -7.43 6.52
CA LEU A 31 -15.19 -7.31 6.34
C LEU A 31 -14.59 -6.39 7.41
N THR A 32 -13.63 -6.91 8.16
CA THR A 32 -12.78 -6.12 9.07
C THR A 32 -11.39 -6.00 8.46
N ILE A 33 -10.95 -4.77 8.21
CA ILE A 33 -9.64 -4.48 7.62
C ILE A 33 -8.67 -4.02 8.71
N THR A 34 -7.50 -4.66 8.77
CA THR A 34 -6.34 -4.15 9.49
C THR A 34 -5.38 -3.53 8.47
N TRP A 35 -5.03 -2.26 8.64
CA TRP A 35 -4.09 -1.57 7.76
C TRP A 35 -2.66 -1.75 8.28
N GLU A 36 -1.77 -2.21 7.42
CA GLU A 36 -0.37 -2.48 7.73
C GLU A 36 0.54 -1.66 6.78
N PRO A 37 1.58 -0.99 7.28
CA PRO A 37 2.53 -0.29 6.43
C PRO A 37 3.48 -1.28 5.75
N ILE A 38 3.75 -1.09 4.45
CA ILE A 38 4.87 -1.74 3.76
C ILE A 38 5.74 -0.69 3.09
N SER A 39 7.06 -0.91 3.07
CA SER A 39 8.02 -0.07 2.35
C SER A 39 8.40 -0.72 1.03
N LEU A 40 8.05 -0.10 -0.09
CA LEU A 40 8.51 -0.50 -1.42
C LEU A 40 10.00 -0.22 -1.62
N LEU A 41 10.57 0.77 -0.90
CA LEU A 41 12.02 0.98 -0.87
C LEU A 41 12.72 -0.28 -0.36
N PHE A 42 12.29 -0.79 0.81
CA PHE A 42 12.92 -1.96 1.43
C PHE A 42 12.57 -3.26 0.71
N LYS A 43 11.32 -3.41 0.26
CA LYS A 43 10.86 -4.63 -0.42
C LYS A 43 11.60 -4.86 -1.75
N ASN A 44 11.82 -3.80 -2.51
CA ASN A 44 12.30 -3.92 -3.89
C ASN A 44 13.78 -3.54 -4.06
N GLU A 45 14.39 -2.90 -3.06
CA GLU A 45 15.79 -2.43 -3.10
C GLU A 45 16.14 -1.74 -4.43
N PRO A 46 15.38 -0.71 -4.85
CA PRO A 46 15.61 -0.08 -6.14
C PRO A 46 16.97 0.61 -6.17
N ASP A 47 17.62 0.59 -7.33
CA ASP A 47 18.84 1.35 -7.59
C ASP A 47 18.61 2.86 -7.38
N GLU A 48 19.63 3.58 -6.90
CA GLU A 48 19.53 5.02 -6.60
C GLU A 48 19.26 5.88 -7.84
N CYS A 49 19.63 5.41 -9.04
CA CYS A 49 19.33 6.06 -10.31
C CYS A 49 17.94 5.71 -10.86
N SER A 50 17.16 4.86 -10.19
CA SER A 50 15.79 4.52 -10.59
C SER A 50 14.85 5.71 -10.46
N GLU A 51 13.95 5.87 -11.43
CA GLU A 51 12.87 6.88 -11.35
C GLU A 51 11.97 6.71 -10.12
N PHE A 52 11.90 5.49 -9.57
CA PHE A 52 11.08 5.17 -8.40
C PHE A 52 11.82 5.42 -7.08
N TYR A 53 13.15 5.59 -7.08
CA TYR A 53 13.94 5.67 -5.85
C TYR A 53 13.51 6.85 -4.98
N ALA A 54 13.40 8.05 -5.57
CA ALA A 54 13.03 9.26 -4.84
C ALA A 54 11.63 9.16 -4.22
N ALA A 55 10.65 8.63 -4.98
CA ALA A 55 9.29 8.44 -4.51
C ALA A 55 9.23 7.40 -3.37
N ASN A 56 9.85 6.24 -3.55
CA ASN A 56 9.90 5.18 -2.55
C ASN A 56 10.65 5.61 -1.28
N GLN A 57 11.73 6.40 -1.42
CA GLN A 57 12.46 6.96 -0.28
C GLN A 57 11.62 7.97 0.48
N PHE A 58 10.89 8.83 -0.22
CA PHE A 58 9.98 9.79 0.41
C PHE A 58 8.87 9.07 1.19
N THR A 59 8.17 8.12 0.58
CA THR A 59 7.04 7.45 1.24
C THR A 59 7.45 6.53 2.37
N HIS A 60 8.64 5.93 2.30
CA HIS A 60 9.20 5.17 3.42
C HIS A 60 9.31 6.00 4.71
N ARG A 61 9.62 7.31 4.61
CA ARG A 61 9.73 8.21 5.77
C ARG A 61 8.37 8.63 6.35
N LEU A 62 7.26 8.22 5.72
CA LEU A 62 5.89 8.51 6.17
C LEU A 62 5.23 7.30 6.85
N LEU A 63 5.88 6.13 6.82
CA LEU A 63 5.43 4.90 7.47
C LEU A 63 5.72 4.95 8.98
#